data_AF-A0A3G4VD05-F1
#
_entry.id   AF-A0A3G4VD05-F1
#
_cell.length_a   1.000
_cell.length_b   1.000
_cell.length_c   1.000
_cell.angle_alpha   90.00
_cell.angle_beta   90.00
_cell.angle_gamma   90.00
#
_symmetry.space_group_name_H-M   'P 1'
#
loop_
_entity.id
_entity.type
_entity.pdbx_description
1 polymer ?
#
loop_
_entity_poly.entity_id
_entity_poly.type
_entity_poly.pdbx_seq_one_letter_code
_entity_poly.pdbx_strand_id
1 'polypeptide(L)'
;MDYIDCIASTNRALSCRNGIDELFKSLRKKHPFLSRLCVSVTSHDHLENFHVIDHQDTSDYFDVISIHAEHCQPLTKIIDNQEIRVVADLNELSPNTRNERLRKLGHRSSFTMGLKIDERHGAVLFFNATKADYFSDGELHADLLFVKEVITSLLCHDRYKHQMFLQALQLALRISHKRDPETADHLQRMSLYSKLLAELLAVKLPVDHRFIQWIELYSPFHDIGKYRIPDHILFSPHRYTPEEKAIMDKHVDYGVDIIDEVLNNIDVMTASSAEVAFLKNIIYCHHERFDGNGYPCKIMGNDIPLEARIITIADVFDALLSKRSYKHAWTMDDTQNYIRQEAGSLFDPIIVQMLMDNIDKFRAIYERFPPEPLTSGQVA
;
A
#
# COMPACT_ATOMS: atom_id res chain seq x y z
N MET A 1 -25.90 -0.97 27.74
CA MET A 1 -25.33 -0.61 26.43
C MET A 1 -26.18 -1.32 25.41
N ASP A 2 -26.84 -0.61 24.47
CA ASP A 2 -27.48 -1.31 23.36
C ASP A 2 -26.39 -1.67 22.35
N TYR A 3 -25.73 -2.80 22.60
CA TYR A 3 -24.60 -3.28 21.83
C TYR A 3 -24.96 -3.48 20.35
N ILE A 4 -26.26 -3.68 20.06
CA ILE A 4 -26.81 -3.84 18.71
C ILE A 4 -26.67 -2.55 17.91
N ASP A 5 -26.94 -1.38 18.50
CA ASP A 5 -26.79 -0.09 17.81
C ASP A 5 -25.33 0.28 17.55
N CYS A 6 -24.43 -0.08 18.48
CA CYS A 6 -22.99 0.13 18.29
C CYS A 6 -22.49 -0.76 17.15
N ILE A 7 -22.77 -2.06 17.16
CA ILE A 7 -22.42 -3.00 16.09
C ILE A 7 -23.07 -2.59 14.75
N ALA A 8 -24.32 -2.11 14.76
CA ALA A 8 -25.02 -1.64 13.56
C ALA A 8 -24.48 -0.32 13.01
N SER A 9 -23.83 0.51 13.84
CA SER A 9 -23.11 1.72 13.40
C SER A 9 -21.71 1.39 12.88
N THR A 10 -21.02 0.43 13.50
CA THR A 10 -19.67 -0.03 13.10
C THR A 10 -19.71 -0.80 11.79
N ASN A 11 -20.74 -1.62 11.53
CA ASN A 11 -20.94 -2.31 10.25
C ASN A 11 -21.25 -1.36 9.07
N ARG A 12 -21.62 -0.10 9.34
CA ARG A 12 -21.83 0.92 8.29
C ARG A 12 -20.60 1.79 8.05
N ALA A 13 -19.57 1.68 8.89
CA ALA A 13 -18.33 2.43 8.72
C ALA A 13 -17.51 1.79 7.59
N LEU A 14 -17.31 2.53 6.50
CA LEU A 14 -16.55 2.08 5.33
C LEU A 14 -15.04 1.83 5.62
N SER A 15 -14.56 2.07 6.84
CA SER A 15 -13.17 1.78 7.26
C SER A 15 -13.13 1.27 8.72
N CYS A 16 -12.24 0.32 9.00
CA CYS A 16 -11.98 -0.21 10.35
C CYS A 16 -11.77 0.91 11.39
N ARG A 17 -11.01 1.96 11.01
CA ARG A 17 -10.68 3.11 11.86
C ARG A 17 -11.92 3.89 12.31
N ASN A 18 -12.83 4.19 11.39
CA ASN A 18 -14.09 4.88 11.72
C ASN A 18 -14.94 4.04 12.69
N GLY A 19 -14.92 2.71 12.54
CA GLY A 19 -15.56 1.80 13.48
C GLY A 19 -14.97 1.87 14.89
N ILE A 20 -13.64 1.96 14.98
CA ILE A 20 -12.91 2.14 16.25
C ILE A 20 -13.23 3.50 16.88
N ASP A 21 -13.36 4.56 16.09
CA ASP A 21 -13.72 5.91 16.56
C ASP A 21 -15.08 5.94 17.25
N GLU A 22 -16.12 5.43 16.58
CA GLU A 22 -17.47 5.42 17.13
C GLU A 22 -17.58 4.50 18.36
N LEU A 23 -16.86 3.37 18.36
CA LEU A 23 -16.77 2.48 19.51
C LEU A 23 -16.15 3.19 20.73
N PHE A 24 -15.02 3.86 20.55
CA PHE A 24 -14.34 4.56 21.63
C PHE A 24 -15.17 5.76 22.14
N LYS A 25 -15.80 6.49 21.23
CA LYS A 25 -16.73 7.59 21.56
C LYS A 25 -17.91 7.09 22.39
N SER A 26 -18.48 5.94 22.06
CA SER A 26 -19.55 5.30 22.84
C SER A 26 -19.06 4.89 24.23
N LEU A 27 -17.90 4.25 24.31
CA LEU A 27 -17.27 3.85 25.57
C LEU A 27 -17.06 5.05 26.52
N ARG A 28 -16.57 6.18 25.99
CA ARG A 28 -16.35 7.41 26.76
C ARG A 28 -17.62 8.03 27.34
N LYS A 29 -18.80 7.82 26.75
CA LYS A 29 -20.07 8.30 27.32
C LYS A 29 -20.37 7.64 28.68
N LYS A 30 -20.01 6.36 28.83
CA LYS A 30 -20.12 5.62 30.10
C LYS A 30 -18.92 5.88 31.01
N HIS A 31 -17.73 6.03 30.42
CA HIS A 31 -16.45 6.18 31.12
C HIS A 31 -15.76 7.51 30.77
N PRO A 32 -16.20 8.65 31.32
CA PRO A 32 -15.79 9.98 30.85
C PRO A 32 -14.31 10.31 31.09
N PHE A 33 -13.66 9.63 32.03
CA PHE A 33 -12.23 9.81 32.32
C PHE A 33 -11.32 9.05 31.35
N LEU A 34 -11.86 8.12 30.54
CA LEU A 34 -11.11 7.58 29.40
C LEU A 34 -10.77 8.73 28.45
N SER A 35 -9.52 8.77 28.04
CA SER A 35 -8.95 9.94 27.37
C SER A 35 -8.31 9.59 26.03
N ARG A 36 -7.75 8.38 25.93
CA ARG A 36 -7.04 7.95 24.73
C ARG A 36 -7.20 6.45 24.48
N LEU A 37 -7.30 6.10 23.21
CA LEU A 37 -7.18 4.74 22.68
C LEU A 37 -6.10 4.75 21.59
N CYS A 38 -5.10 3.88 21.72
CA CYS A 38 -4.11 3.64 20.69
C CYS A 38 -4.11 2.15 20.33
N VAL A 39 -4.21 1.87 19.04
CA VAL A 39 -4.17 0.53 18.44
C VAL A 39 -2.83 0.42 17.72
N SER A 40 -1.97 -0.47 18.18
CA SER A 40 -0.67 -0.75 17.54
C SER A 40 -0.68 -2.17 16.98
N VAL A 41 -0.41 -2.34 15.69
CA VAL A 41 -0.44 -3.64 15.00
C VAL A 41 0.97 -4.10 14.66
N THR A 42 1.17 -5.41 14.63
CA THR A 42 2.42 -5.99 14.12
C THR A 42 2.43 -5.97 12.60
N SER A 43 3.50 -5.43 12.01
CA SER A 43 3.77 -5.44 10.57
C SER A 43 5.20 -5.92 10.37
N HIS A 44 5.37 -7.12 9.78
CA HIS A 44 6.69 -7.77 9.66
C HIS A 44 7.41 -7.83 11.03
N ASP A 45 8.63 -7.27 11.12
CA ASP A 45 9.43 -7.19 12.33
C ASP A 45 9.19 -5.89 13.12
N HIS A 46 8.06 -5.20 12.91
CA HIS A 46 7.75 -3.91 13.54
C HIS A 46 6.41 -3.93 14.26
N LEU A 47 6.30 -3.10 15.31
CA LEU A 47 5.04 -2.72 15.95
C LEU A 47 4.77 -1.25 15.62
N GLU A 48 3.63 -0.99 14.96
CA GLU A 48 3.31 0.32 14.41
C GLU A 48 1.95 0.81 14.89
N ASN A 49 1.83 2.12 15.15
CA ASN A 49 0.55 2.72 15.47
C ASN A 49 -0.37 2.68 14.25
N PHE A 50 -1.40 1.84 14.32
CA PHE A 50 -2.42 1.71 13.28
C PHE A 50 -3.46 2.83 13.37
N HIS A 51 -3.89 3.16 14.58
CA HIS A 51 -4.89 4.19 14.85
C HIS A 51 -4.73 4.77 16.26
N VAL A 52 -4.85 6.09 16.40
CA VAL A 52 -4.73 6.79 17.68
C VAL A 52 -5.85 7.80 17.81
N ILE A 53 -6.60 7.72 18.90
CA ILE A 53 -7.63 8.67 19.29
C ILE A 53 -7.21 9.25 20.63
N ASP A 54 -6.91 10.54 20.66
CA ASP A 54 -6.45 11.22 21.87
C ASP A 54 -7.27 12.49 22.09
N HIS A 55 -7.97 12.57 23.22
CA HIS A 55 -8.78 13.75 23.58
C HIS A 55 -8.03 14.73 24.47
N GLN A 56 -6.76 14.47 24.79
CA GLN A 56 -5.91 15.41 25.50
C GLN A 56 -4.90 16.07 24.58
N ASP A 57 -4.57 15.42 23.47
CA ASP A 57 -3.74 16.01 22.44
C ASP A 57 -4.57 16.88 21.50
N THR A 58 -4.37 18.19 21.56
CA THR A 58 -4.97 19.18 20.64
C THR A 58 -4.02 19.57 19.51
N SER A 59 -2.84 18.95 19.44
CA SER A 59 -1.90 19.22 18.36
C SER A 59 -2.26 18.42 17.11
N ASP A 60 -1.88 18.95 15.94
CA ASP A 60 -1.94 18.21 14.67
C ASP A 60 -0.84 17.12 14.58
N TYR A 61 -0.15 16.82 15.69
CA TYR A 61 0.92 15.82 15.74
C TYR A 61 0.33 14.42 15.85
N PHE A 62 0.38 13.68 14.75
CA PHE A 62 0.14 12.24 14.77
C PHE A 62 1.28 11.54 15.51
N ASP A 63 0.95 10.83 16.59
CA ASP A 63 1.86 9.92 17.30
C ASP A 63 2.17 8.71 16.39
N VAL A 64 2.96 8.90 15.34
CA VAL A 64 3.42 7.83 14.44
C VAL A 64 4.68 7.23 15.05
N ILE A 65 4.54 6.06 15.65
CA ILE A 65 5.67 5.30 16.17
C ILE A 65 5.68 3.95 15.46
N SER A 66 6.82 3.63 14.85
CA SER A 66 7.20 2.30 14.38
C SER A 66 8.41 1.87 15.21
N ILE A 67 8.30 0.74 15.91
CA ILE A 67 9.39 0.20 16.73
C ILE A 67 9.68 -1.21 16.26
N HIS A 68 10.95 -1.50 16.00
CA HIS A 68 11.40 -2.86 15.70
C HIS A 68 11.06 -3.83 16.85
N ALA A 69 10.57 -5.02 16.52
CA ALA A 69 10.04 -6.01 17.46
C ALA A 69 11.07 -6.41 18.53
N GLU A 70 12.36 -6.46 18.18
CA GLU A 70 13.45 -6.72 19.13
C GLU A 70 13.53 -5.71 20.27
N HIS A 71 13.17 -4.45 20.00
CA HIS A 71 13.15 -3.38 21.00
C HIS A 71 11.81 -3.32 21.77
N CYS A 72 10.87 -4.21 21.46
CA CYS A 72 9.51 -4.26 21.98
C CYS A 72 9.13 -5.60 22.64
N GLN A 73 10.11 -6.44 23.03
CA GLN A 73 9.84 -7.77 23.59
C GLN A 73 8.72 -7.84 24.66
N PRO A 74 8.60 -6.88 25.61
CA PRO A 74 7.49 -6.90 26.56
C PRO A 74 6.11 -6.77 25.90
N LEU A 75 5.98 -5.99 24.82
CA LEU A 75 4.74 -5.82 24.07
C LEU A 75 4.44 -7.05 23.21
N THR A 76 5.47 -7.69 22.64
CA THR A 76 5.31 -8.95 21.91
C THR A 76 4.77 -10.05 22.82
N LYS A 77 5.30 -10.17 24.05
CA LYS A 77 4.76 -11.12 25.05
C LYS A 77 3.30 -10.84 25.41
N ILE A 78 2.93 -9.56 25.53
CA ILE A 78 1.55 -9.17 25.78
C ILE A 78 0.64 -9.64 24.64
N ILE A 79 1.07 -9.53 23.38
CA ILE A 79 0.35 -10.06 22.21
C ILE A 79 0.23 -11.58 22.28
N ASP A 80 1.36 -12.28 22.39
CA ASP A 80 1.44 -13.73 22.29
C ASP A 80 0.62 -14.43 23.37
N ASN A 81 0.70 -13.93 24.60
CA ASN A 81 -0.01 -14.46 25.75
C ASN A 81 -1.41 -13.85 25.94
N GLN A 82 -1.78 -12.87 25.10
CA GLN A 82 -3.00 -12.06 25.25
C GLN A 82 -3.16 -11.47 26.66
N GLU A 83 -2.04 -11.06 27.26
CA GLU A 83 -1.99 -10.56 28.63
C GLU A 83 -2.65 -9.20 28.77
N ILE A 84 -3.12 -8.93 29.99
CA ILE A 84 -3.59 -7.62 30.41
C ILE A 84 -2.56 -7.04 31.36
N ARG A 85 -2.17 -5.79 31.11
CA ARG A 85 -1.30 -5.01 31.97
C ARG A 85 -1.99 -3.73 32.39
N VAL A 86 -2.14 -3.55 33.70
CA VAL A 86 -2.68 -2.33 34.29
C VAL A 86 -1.56 -1.52 34.94
N VAL A 87 -1.53 -0.22 34.65
CA VAL A 87 -0.65 0.75 35.28
C VAL A 87 -1.53 1.75 36.02
N ALA A 88 -1.51 1.67 37.35
CA ALA A 88 -2.33 2.51 38.22
C ALA A 88 -1.91 3.99 38.13
N ASP A 89 -0.62 4.30 38.15
CA ASP A 89 -0.13 5.67 37.90
C ASP A 89 1.08 5.67 36.93
N LEU A 90 0.96 6.42 35.83
CA LEU A 90 2.02 6.59 34.83
C LEU A 90 3.27 7.30 35.40
N ASN A 91 3.16 7.98 36.54
CA ASN A 91 4.32 8.56 37.25
C ASN A 91 5.24 7.49 37.85
N GLU A 92 4.73 6.28 38.09
CA GLU A 92 5.51 5.17 38.64
C GLU A 92 6.36 4.46 37.57
N LEU A 93 6.03 4.68 36.29
CA LEU A 93 6.80 4.11 35.19
C LEU A 93 8.10 4.87 34.96
N SER A 94 9.15 4.11 34.61
CA SER A 94 10.42 4.65 34.17
C SER A 94 10.23 5.68 33.05
N PRO A 95 10.94 6.82 33.10
CA PRO A 95 10.84 7.85 32.09
C PRO A 95 11.33 7.31 30.74
N ASN A 96 10.50 7.54 29.73
CA ASN A 96 10.87 7.43 28.33
C ASN A 96 10.07 8.50 27.57
N THR A 97 10.47 8.78 26.33
CA THR A 97 9.86 9.85 25.52
C THR A 97 8.34 9.74 25.45
N ARG A 98 7.81 8.52 25.32
CA ARG A 98 6.36 8.25 25.24
C ARG A 98 5.66 8.49 26.58
N ASN A 99 6.15 7.91 27.67
CA ASN A 99 5.60 8.06 29.02
C ASN A 99 5.62 9.53 29.45
N GLU A 100 6.69 10.25 29.16
CA GLU A 100 6.79 11.68 29.43
C GLU A 100 5.76 12.49 28.64
N ARG A 101 5.60 12.20 27.34
CA ARG A 101 4.56 12.84 26.54
C ARG A 101 3.17 12.58 27.10
N LEU A 102 2.83 11.32 27.39
CA LEU A 102 1.53 10.97 27.94
C LEU A 102 1.24 11.68 29.26
N ARG A 103 2.25 11.78 30.14
CA ARG A 103 2.15 12.54 31.40
C ARG A 103 1.95 14.03 31.16
N LYS A 104 2.68 14.64 30.21
CA LYS A 104 2.54 16.06 29.84
C LYS A 104 1.15 16.38 29.27
N LEU A 105 0.57 15.46 28.51
CA LEU A 105 -0.80 15.56 28.02
C LEU A 105 -1.86 15.34 29.11
N GLY A 106 -1.47 14.93 30.33
CA GLY A 106 -2.40 14.77 31.45
C GLY A 106 -3.00 13.37 31.59
N HIS A 107 -2.52 12.38 30.84
CA HIS A 107 -2.86 10.98 31.12
C HIS A 107 -2.19 10.53 32.42
N ARG A 108 -2.93 9.77 33.23
CA ARG A 108 -2.52 9.36 34.59
C ARG A 108 -2.46 7.87 34.79
N SER A 109 -3.28 7.07 34.13
CA SER A 109 -3.24 5.61 34.23
C SER A 109 -3.31 4.96 32.85
N SER A 110 -2.98 3.68 32.76
CA SER A 110 -3.05 2.94 31.50
C SER A 110 -3.52 1.50 31.67
N PHE A 111 -4.29 1.03 30.70
CA PHE A 111 -4.69 -0.35 30.53
C PHE A 111 -4.23 -0.83 29.17
N THR A 112 -3.37 -1.85 29.17
CA THR A 112 -2.76 -2.42 27.98
C THR A 112 -3.20 -3.86 27.83
N MET A 113 -3.52 -4.27 26.61
CA MET A 113 -4.07 -5.59 26.35
C MET A 113 -3.67 -6.06 24.97
N GLY A 114 -3.13 -7.27 24.90
CA GLY A 114 -2.75 -7.91 23.66
C GLY A 114 -3.94 -8.62 23.01
N LEU A 115 -3.95 -8.61 21.68
CA LEU A 115 -4.86 -9.41 20.88
C LEU A 115 -4.08 -10.14 19.78
N LYS A 116 -4.45 -11.39 19.54
CA LYS A 116 -3.88 -12.22 18.48
C LYS A 116 -4.85 -12.25 17.31
N ILE A 117 -4.38 -11.89 16.13
CA ILE A 117 -5.17 -11.91 14.89
C ILE A 117 -4.95 -13.26 14.19
N ASP A 118 -3.70 -13.67 14.02
CA ASP A 118 -3.31 -14.99 13.53
C ASP A 118 -1.95 -15.42 14.15
N GLU A 119 -1.33 -16.49 13.64
CA GLU A 119 -0.04 -16.99 14.17
C GLU A 119 1.14 -16.04 14.00
N ARG A 120 1.05 -15.05 13.10
CA ARG A 120 2.13 -14.10 12.80
C ARG A 120 1.74 -12.64 13.09
N HIS A 121 0.46 -12.36 13.25
CA HIS A 121 -0.05 -11.00 13.42
C HIS A 121 -0.85 -10.85 14.71
N GLY A 122 -0.65 -9.72 15.37
CA GLY A 122 -1.43 -9.30 16.53
C GLY A 122 -1.47 -7.79 16.67
N ALA A 123 -2.09 -7.33 17.75
CA ALA A 123 -2.11 -5.93 18.10
C ALA A 123 -2.06 -5.73 19.61
N VAL A 124 -1.71 -4.52 20.01
CA VAL A 124 -1.80 -4.04 21.39
C VAL A 124 -2.76 -2.87 21.42
N LEU A 125 -3.72 -2.94 22.34
CA LEU A 125 -4.59 -1.81 22.66
C LEU A 125 -4.09 -1.13 23.91
N PHE A 126 -3.91 0.18 23.83
CA PHE A 126 -3.57 1.05 24.94
C PHE A 126 -4.74 1.98 25.23
N PHE A 127 -5.38 1.80 26.37
CA PHE A 127 -6.32 2.76 26.92
C PHE A 127 -5.61 3.61 27.96
N ASN A 128 -5.89 4.91 27.96
CA ASN A 128 -5.42 5.82 29.00
C ASN A 128 -6.57 6.60 29.60
N ALA A 129 -6.45 6.93 30.88
CA ALA A 129 -7.39 7.79 31.60
C ALA A 129 -6.67 8.97 32.25
N THR A 130 -7.40 10.06 32.45
CA THR A 130 -6.91 11.28 33.14
C THR A 130 -6.89 11.14 34.66
N LYS A 131 -7.37 10.01 35.21
CA LYS A 131 -7.36 9.70 36.64
C LYS A 131 -6.37 8.57 36.93
N ALA A 132 -5.61 8.69 38.03
CA ALA A 132 -4.81 7.59 38.56
C ALA A 132 -5.72 6.51 39.15
N ASP A 133 -5.26 5.26 39.13
CA ASP A 133 -5.98 4.07 39.58
C ASP A 133 -7.38 3.93 38.97
N TYR A 134 -7.59 4.45 37.74
CA TYR A 134 -8.90 4.43 37.11
C TYR A 134 -9.33 3.02 36.70
N PHE A 135 -8.35 2.17 36.37
CA PHE A 135 -8.57 0.82 35.88
C PHE A 135 -8.55 -0.23 37.01
N SER A 136 -8.84 0.14 38.26
CA SER A 136 -9.04 -0.84 39.34
C SER A 136 -10.48 -1.37 39.42
N ASP A 137 -11.42 -0.76 38.69
CA ASP A 137 -12.84 -1.13 38.64
C ASP A 137 -13.09 -2.32 37.69
N GLY A 138 -13.73 -3.37 38.21
CA GLY A 138 -14.09 -4.57 37.45
C GLY A 138 -15.18 -4.35 36.39
N GLU A 139 -16.09 -3.39 36.55
CA GLU A 139 -17.09 -3.08 35.51
C GLU A 139 -16.46 -2.48 34.25
N LEU A 140 -15.48 -1.59 34.44
CA LEU A 140 -14.69 -1.03 33.35
C LEU A 140 -13.92 -2.11 32.59
N HIS A 141 -13.36 -3.11 33.30
CA HIS A 141 -12.65 -4.22 32.65
C HIS A 141 -13.56 -5.00 31.70
N ALA A 142 -14.80 -5.29 32.12
CA ALA A 142 -15.76 -5.99 31.27
C ALA A 142 -16.07 -5.22 29.98
N ASP A 143 -16.26 -3.90 30.07
CA ASP A 143 -16.48 -3.06 28.88
C ASP A 143 -15.23 -3.00 27.98
N LEU A 144 -14.02 -2.90 28.56
CA LEU A 144 -12.77 -2.89 27.79
C LEU A 144 -12.50 -4.23 27.08
N LEU A 145 -12.83 -5.35 27.74
CA LEU A 145 -12.78 -6.68 27.13
C LEU A 145 -13.78 -6.80 26.00
N PHE A 146 -15.00 -6.28 26.14
CA PHE A 146 -15.93 -6.25 25.01
C PHE A 146 -15.38 -5.43 23.84
N VAL A 147 -14.84 -4.24 24.12
CA VAL A 147 -14.22 -3.38 23.09
C VAL A 147 -13.03 -4.08 22.43
N LYS A 148 -12.24 -4.87 23.17
CA LYS A 148 -11.19 -5.74 22.61
C LYS A 148 -11.73 -6.61 21.49
N GLU A 149 -12.79 -7.35 21.77
CA GLU A 149 -13.32 -8.37 20.87
C GLU A 149 -13.92 -7.70 19.62
N VAL A 150 -14.58 -6.55 19.78
CA VAL A 150 -15.06 -5.77 18.63
C VAL A 150 -13.89 -5.26 17.78
N ILE A 151 -12.86 -4.65 18.38
CA ILE A 151 -11.68 -4.18 17.63
C ILE A 151 -10.95 -5.34 16.96
N THR A 152 -10.81 -6.48 17.63
CA THR A 152 -10.21 -7.70 17.07
C THR A 152 -11.00 -8.15 15.84
N SER A 153 -12.34 -8.23 15.95
CA SER A 153 -13.21 -8.57 14.83
C SER A 153 -13.08 -7.57 13.67
N LEU A 154 -13.00 -6.27 13.95
CA LEU A 154 -12.80 -5.24 12.92
C LEU A 154 -11.45 -5.39 12.22
N LEU A 155 -10.36 -5.62 12.95
CA LEU A 155 -9.03 -5.83 12.38
C LEU A 155 -8.97 -7.11 11.55
N CYS A 156 -9.56 -8.20 12.04
CA CYS A 156 -9.69 -9.45 11.28
C CYS A 156 -10.49 -9.26 9.99
N HIS A 157 -11.61 -8.54 10.07
CA HIS A 157 -12.47 -8.27 8.92
C HIS A 157 -11.77 -7.39 7.88
N ASP A 158 -11.10 -6.32 8.31
CA ASP A 158 -10.31 -5.41 7.46
C ASP A 158 -9.17 -6.15 6.75
N ARG A 159 -8.46 -7.02 7.48
CA ARG A 159 -7.41 -7.86 6.94
C ARG A 159 -7.94 -8.90 5.94
N TYR A 160 -9.04 -9.58 6.26
CA TYR A 160 -9.67 -10.54 5.34
C TYR A 160 -10.13 -9.85 4.06
N LYS A 161 -10.72 -8.66 4.21
CA LYS A 161 -11.09 -7.77 3.12
C LYS A 161 -9.88 -7.46 2.24
N HIS A 162 -8.82 -6.89 2.80
CA HIS A 162 -7.59 -6.57 2.06
C HIS A 162 -7.00 -7.80 1.37
N GLN A 163 -6.98 -8.95 2.05
CA GLN A 163 -6.52 -10.21 1.47
C GLN A 163 -7.38 -10.65 0.28
N MET A 164 -8.71 -10.57 0.37
CA MET A 164 -9.61 -10.89 -0.74
C MET A 164 -9.39 -9.98 -1.94
N PHE A 165 -9.19 -8.68 -1.69
CA PHE A 165 -8.86 -7.71 -2.74
C PHE A 165 -7.55 -8.08 -3.45
N LEU A 166 -6.47 -8.34 -2.70
CA LEU A 166 -5.20 -8.74 -3.29
C LEU A 166 -5.30 -10.06 -4.07
N GLN A 167 -6.05 -11.04 -3.56
CA GLN A 167 -6.23 -12.32 -4.25
C GLN A 167 -7.01 -12.16 -5.57
N ALA A 168 -8.04 -11.32 -5.58
CA ALA A 168 -8.81 -11.06 -6.79
C ALA A 168 -8.01 -10.28 -7.83
N LEU A 169 -7.25 -9.26 -7.40
CA LEU A 169 -6.29 -8.57 -8.26
C LEU A 169 -5.28 -9.54 -8.87
N GLN A 170 -4.66 -10.39 -8.06
CA GLN A 170 -3.73 -11.42 -8.55
C GLN A 170 -4.39 -12.41 -9.51
N LEU A 171 -5.67 -12.74 -9.33
CA LEU A 171 -6.40 -13.58 -10.27
C LEU A 171 -6.66 -12.84 -11.59
N ALA A 172 -7.11 -11.59 -11.53
CA ALA A 172 -7.33 -10.75 -12.71
C ALA A 172 -6.06 -10.57 -13.53
N LEU A 173 -4.94 -10.27 -12.87
CA LEU A 173 -3.63 -10.16 -13.51
C LEU A 173 -3.21 -11.47 -14.19
N ARG A 174 -3.34 -12.61 -13.49
CA ARG A 174 -3.02 -13.94 -14.07
C ARG A 174 -3.87 -14.29 -15.28
N ILE A 175 -5.14 -13.88 -15.31
CA ILE A 175 -6.04 -14.12 -16.44
C ILE A 175 -5.66 -13.22 -17.62
N SER A 176 -5.42 -11.93 -17.36
CA SER A 176 -4.97 -10.97 -18.38
C SER A 176 -3.67 -11.43 -19.04
N HIS A 177 -2.69 -11.82 -18.23
CA HIS A 177 -1.35 -12.20 -18.67
C HIS A 177 -1.34 -13.44 -19.59
N LYS A 178 -2.30 -14.35 -19.48
CA LYS A 178 -2.42 -15.50 -20.41
C LYS A 178 -2.68 -15.10 -21.87
N ARG A 179 -3.22 -13.89 -22.10
CA ARG A 179 -3.46 -13.34 -23.43
C ARG A 179 -2.39 -12.31 -23.82
N ASP A 180 -1.61 -11.84 -22.87
CA ASP A 180 -0.59 -10.83 -23.12
C ASP A 180 0.64 -11.48 -23.80
N PRO A 181 1.17 -10.88 -24.88
CA PRO A 181 2.47 -11.30 -25.43
C PRO A 181 3.65 -11.10 -24.46
N GLU A 182 3.51 -10.31 -23.40
CA GLU A 182 4.57 -10.08 -22.41
C GLU A 182 4.80 -11.30 -21.50
N THR A 183 6.04 -11.52 -21.08
CA THR A 183 6.43 -12.71 -20.31
C THR A 183 6.21 -12.53 -18.81
N ALA A 184 6.08 -13.64 -18.06
CA ALA A 184 6.01 -13.57 -16.60
C ALA A 184 7.26 -12.90 -16.00
N ASP A 185 8.41 -13.07 -16.67
CA ASP A 185 9.67 -12.43 -16.28
C ASP A 185 9.63 -10.91 -16.46
N HIS A 186 8.92 -10.38 -17.48
CA HIS A 186 8.70 -8.93 -17.63
C HIS A 186 7.99 -8.36 -16.41
N LEU A 187 6.87 -8.98 -16.00
CA LEU A 187 6.12 -8.53 -14.82
C LEU A 187 6.97 -8.57 -13.53
N GLN A 188 7.81 -9.59 -13.39
CA GLN A 188 8.73 -9.69 -12.26
C GLN A 188 9.81 -8.59 -12.31
N ARG A 189 10.42 -8.35 -13.47
CA ARG A 189 11.39 -7.25 -13.63
C ARG A 189 10.74 -5.90 -13.39
N MET A 190 9.52 -5.67 -13.86
CA MET A 190 8.76 -4.45 -13.60
C MET A 190 8.58 -4.18 -12.11
N SER A 191 8.19 -5.20 -11.33
CA SER A 191 8.09 -5.11 -9.86
C SER A 191 9.42 -4.71 -9.23
N LEU A 192 10.51 -5.39 -9.61
CA LEU A 192 11.83 -5.17 -9.03
C LEU A 192 12.46 -3.82 -9.43
N TYR A 193 12.35 -3.41 -10.69
CA TYR A 193 12.84 -2.12 -11.16
C TYR A 193 12.10 -0.96 -10.50
N SER A 194 10.77 -1.05 -10.42
CA SER A 194 9.94 0.01 -9.86
C SER A 194 10.18 0.17 -8.36
N LYS A 195 10.27 -0.95 -7.63
CA LYS A 195 10.67 -0.96 -6.22
C LYS A 195 12.04 -0.33 -6.01
N LEU A 196 13.05 -0.77 -6.76
CA LEU A 196 14.41 -0.25 -6.64
C LEU A 196 14.48 1.25 -6.92
N LEU A 197 13.78 1.75 -7.95
CA LEU A 197 13.68 3.18 -8.21
C LEU A 197 13.04 3.92 -7.04
N ALA A 198 11.93 3.42 -6.49
CA ALA A 198 11.26 4.05 -5.37
C ALA A 198 12.14 4.11 -4.11
N GLU A 199 12.83 3.02 -3.78
CA GLU A 199 13.80 2.97 -2.67
C GLU A 199 14.93 3.99 -2.84
N LEU A 200 15.48 4.12 -4.05
CA LEU A 200 16.52 5.09 -4.37
C LEU A 200 16.00 6.53 -4.33
N LEU A 201 14.76 6.76 -4.77
CA LEU A 201 14.13 8.08 -4.81
C LEU A 201 13.69 8.58 -3.43
N ALA A 202 13.50 7.71 -2.44
CA ALA A 202 13.10 8.06 -1.08
C ALA A 202 14.07 9.03 -0.37
N VAL A 203 15.31 9.15 -0.84
CA VAL A 203 16.28 10.14 -0.34
C VAL A 203 16.06 11.56 -0.89
N LYS A 204 15.25 11.73 -1.95
CA LYS A 204 15.03 13.00 -2.67
C LYS A 204 13.57 13.41 -2.79
N LEU A 205 12.65 12.44 -2.78
CA LEU A 205 11.22 12.62 -3.01
C LEU A 205 10.42 12.10 -1.81
N PRO A 206 9.15 12.53 -1.63
CA PRO A 206 8.29 12.06 -0.54
C PRO A 206 7.78 10.63 -0.80
N VAL A 207 8.70 9.67 -0.79
CA VAL A 207 8.43 8.23 -0.94
C VAL A 207 8.55 7.58 0.44
N ASP A 208 7.44 7.10 0.97
CA ASP A 208 7.39 6.36 2.23
C ASP A 208 7.41 4.84 2.00
N HIS A 209 7.45 4.06 3.09
CA HIS A 209 7.47 2.60 2.99
C HIS A 209 6.22 2.03 2.30
N ARG A 210 5.06 2.67 2.47
CA ARG A 210 3.80 2.24 1.85
C ARG A 210 3.87 2.42 0.33
N PHE A 211 4.41 3.55 -0.13
CA PHE A 211 4.65 3.79 -1.55
C PHE A 211 5.52 2.69 -2.16
N ILE A 212 6.62 2.31 -1.50
CA ILE A 212 7.54 1.26 -1.98
C ILE A 212 6.83 -0.10 -2.04
N GLN A 213 6.05 -0.45 -1.02
CA GLN A 213 5.25 -1.69 -1.01
C GLN A 213 4.21 -1.70 -2.14
N TRP A 214 3.46 -0.60 -2.30
CA TRP A 214 2.43 -0.50 -3.33
C TRP A 214 3.01 -0.52 -4.73
N ILE A 215 4.12 0.16 -4.99
CA ILE A 215 4.70 0.14 -6.34
C ILE A 215 5.27 -1.23 -6.70
N GLU A 216 5.89 -1.93 -5.75
CA GLU A 216 6.34 -3.32 -5.95
C GLU A 216 5.16 -4.24 -6.28
N LEU A 217 4.04 -4.06 -5.58
CA LEU A 217 2.85 -4.89 -5.70
C LEU A 217 2.03 -4.60 -6.96
N TYR A 218 1.91 -3.32 -7.35
CA TYR A 218 0.97 -2.86 -8.36
C TYR A 218 1.60 -2.50 -9.71
N SER A 219 2.93 -2.35 -9.82
CA SER A 219 3.57 -2.13 -11.12
C SER A 219 3.23 -3.21 -12.18
N PRO A 220 3.03 -4.50 -11.84
CA PRO A 220 2.67 -5.51 -12.85
C PRO A 220 1.29 -5.28 -13.49
N PHE A 221 0.46 -4.41 -12.93
CA PHE A 221 -0.91 -4.19 -13.39
C PHE A 221 -1.02 -3.15 -14.50
N HIS A 222 0.05 -2.39 -14.81
CA HIS A 222 0.01 -1.26 -15.74
C HIS A 222 -0.70 -1.59 -17.07
N ASP A 223 -0.47 -2.80 -17.59
CA ASP A 223 -1.00 -3.26 -18.86
C ASP A 223 -2.18 -4.26 -18.77
N ILE A 224 -2.82 -4.39 -17.60
CA ILE A 224 -3.93 -5.35 -17.38
C ILE A 224 -5.11 -5.16 -18.35
N GLY A 225 -5.29 -3.96 -18.91
CA GLY A 225 -6.34 -3.69 -19.88
C GLY A 225 -6.08 -4.22 -21.29
N LYS A 226 -4.86 -4.68 -21.61
CA LYS A 226 -4.55 -5.32 -22.90
C LYS A 226 -5.45 -6.55 -23.15
N TYR A 227 -5.95 -7.17 -22.08
CA TYR A 227 -6.93 -8.24 -22.15
C TYR A 227 -8.20 -7.89 -22.94
N ARG A 228 -8.59 -6.62 -23.07
CA ARG A 228 -9.77 -6.21 -23.86
C ARG A 228 -9.45 -5.73 -25.28
N ILE A 229 -8.17 -5.67 -25.65
CA ILE A 229 -7.75 -5.25 -27.00
C ILE A 229 -8.02 -6.39 -28.01
N PRO A 230 -8.56 -6.11 -29.21
CA PRO A 230 -8.77 -7.13 -30.24
C PRO A 230 -7.47 -7.82 -30.67
N ASP A 231 -7.51 -9.14 -30.93
CA ASP A 231 -6.31 -9.93 -31.25
C ASP A 231 -5.53 -9.40 -32.46
N HIS A 232 -6.23 -8.99 -33.53
CA HIS A 232 -5.60 -8.46 -34.73
C HIS A 232 -4.81 -7.16 -34.48
N ILE A 233 -5.11 -6.44 -33.40
CA ILE A 233 -4.37 -5.25 -32.96
C ILE A 233 -3.30 -5.66 -31.94
N LEU A 234 -3.65 -6.45 -30.93
CA LEU A 234 -2.71 -6.87 -29.88
C LEU A 234 -1.49 -7.62 -30.45
N PHE A 235 -1.72 -8.48 -31.45
CA PHE A 235 -0.70 -9.28 -32.11
C PHE A 235 -0.29 -8.74 -33.49
N SER A 236 -0.63 -7.48 -33.80
CA SER A 236 -0.37 -6.89 -35.12
C SER A 236 1.10 -6.98 -35.52
N PRO A 237 1.41 -7.39 -36.77
CA PRO A 237 2.78 -7.54 -37.20
C PRO A 237 3.49 -6.30 -37.70
N HIS A 238 2.81 -5.17 -37.67
CA HIS A 238 3.30 -3.92 -38.21
C HIS A 238 3.15 -2.79 -37.20
N ARG A 239 3.67 -1.62 -37.56
CA ARG A 239 3.34 -0.41 -36.80
C ARG A 239 1.84 -0.15 -36.92
N TYR A 240 1.24 0.27 -35.81
CA TYR A 240 -0.17 0.63 -35.77
C TYR A 240 -0.48 1.80 -36.69
N THR A 241 -1.59 1.71 -37.42
CA THR A 241 -2.22 2.90 -38.01
C THR A 241 -2.74 3.82 -36.90
N PRO A 242 -3.05 5.10 -37.19
CA PRO A 242 -3.65 5.98 -36.19
C PRO A 242 -4.93 5.41 -35.54
N GLU A 243 -5.74 4.69 -36.32
CA GLU A 243 -6.97 4.04 -35.86
C GLU A 243 -6.68 2.85 -34.95
N GLU A 244 -5.72 2.00 -35.32
CA GLU A 244 -5.29 0.87 -34.50
C GLU A 244 -4.65 1.36 -33.19
N LYS A 245 -3.84 2.42 -33.25
CA LYS A 245 -3.22 3.04 -32.08
C LYS A 245 -4.30 3.61 -31.14
N ALA A 246 -5.31 4.30 -31.67
CA ALA A 246 -6.43 4.79 -30.87
C ALA A 246 -7.23 3.67 -30.19
N ILE A 247 -7.26 2.46 -30.74
CA ILE A 247 -7.86 1.30 -30.09
C ILE A 247 -6.90 0.72 -29.03
N MET A 248 -5.61 0.59 -29.36
CA MET A 248 -4.59 0.11 -28.42
C MET A 248 -4.50 1.00 -27.17
N ASP A 249 -4.59 2.32 -27.33
CA ASP A 249 -4.50 3.29 -26.24
C ASP A 249 -5.61 3.11 -25.20
N LYS A 250 -6.75 2.51 -25.58
CA LYS A 250 -7.86 2.22 -24.65
C LYS A 250 -7.53 1.17 -23.60
N HIS A 251 -6.39 0.46 -23.68
CA HIS A 251 -6.02 -0.48 -22.63
C HIS A 251 -5.89 0.21 -21.26
N VAL A 252 -5.55 1.50 -21.21
CA VAL A 252 -5.51 2.24 -19.93
C VAL A 252 -6.91 2.39 -19.33
N ASP A 253 -7.92 2.72 -20.15
CA ASP A 253 -9.33 2.81 -19.73
C ASP A 253 -9.85 1.42 -19.32
N TYR A 254 -9.60 0.42 -20.15
CA TYR A 254 -9.99 -0.97 -19.89
C TYR A 254 -9.35 -1.55 -18.64
N GLY A 255 -8.11 -1.16 -18.33
CA GLY A 255 -7.43 -1.58 -17.12
C GLY A 255 -8.11 -1.00 -15.89
N VAL A 256 -8.47 0.28 -15.91
CA VAL A 256 -9.23 0.92 -14.82
C VAL A 256 -10.61 0.27 -14.67
N ASP A 257 -11.31 0.00 -15.77
CA ASP A 257 -12.60 -0.72 -15.75
C ASP A 257 -12.49 -2.10 -15.07
N ILE A 258 -11.42 -2.85 -15.36
CA ILE A 258 -11.19 -4.16 -14.72
C ILE A 258 -10.98 -3.99 -13.21
N ILE A 259 -10.23 -2.98 -12.77
CA ILE A 259 -10.07 -2.70 -11.33
C ILE A 259 -11.42 -2.33 -10.70
N ASP A 260 -12.24 -1.53 -11.37
CA ASP A 260 -13.58 -1.18 -10.89
C ASP A 260 -14.52 -2.39 -10.82
N GLU A 261 -14.46 -3.31 -11.78
CA GLU A 261 -15.18 -4.58 -11.71
C GLU A 261 -14.71 -5.44 -10.53
N VAL A 262 -13.40 -5.53 -10.28
CA VAL A 262 -12.87 -6.24 -9.10
C VAL A 262 -13.41 -5.61 -7.81
N LEU A 263 -13.38 -4.28 -7.70
CA LEU A 263 -13.86 -3.58 -6.50
C LEU A 263 -15.36 -3.78 -6.27
N ASN A 264 -16.16 -3.65 -7.34
CA ASN A 264 -17.62 -3.81 -7.29
C ASN A 264 -18.04 -5.23 -6.88
N ASN A 265 -17.26 -6.25 -7.25
CA ASN A 265 -17.59 -7.65 -6.96
C ASN A 265 -17.29 -8.07 -5.53
N ILE A 266 -16.39 -7.37 -4.82
CA ILE A 266 -15.87 -7.88 -3.54
C ILE A 266 -16.34 -7.01 -2.36
N ASP A 267 -16.99 -5.86 -2.58
CA ASP A 267 -17.50 -4.94 -1.52
C ASP A 267 -16.48 -4.71 -0.38
N VAL A 268 -15.19 -4.61 -0.77
CA VAL A 268 -14.06 -4.63 0.16
C VAL A 268 -13.58 -3.25 0.48
N MET A 269 -13.45 -2.41 -0.56
CA MET A 269 -12.75 -1.14 -0.48
C MET A 269 -13.59 -0.05 -1.12
N THR A 270 -13.51 1.14 -0.55
CA THR A 270 -14.04 2.34 -1.20
C THR A 270 -13.22 2.60 -2.46
N ALA A 271 -13.88 2.87 -3.58
CA ALA A 271 -13.23 3.30 -4.83
C ALA A 271 -12.34 4.55 -4.65
N SER A 272 -12.49 5.27 -3.53
CA SER A 272 -11.72 6.46 -3.14
C SER A 272 -10.53 6.19 -2.20
N SER A 273 -10.14 4.94 -1.94
CA SER A 273 -8.97 4.67 -1.10
C SER A 273 -7.67 5.10 -1.79
N ALA A 274 -6.68 5.56 -1.02
CA ALA A 274 -5.38 5.97 -1.56
C ALA A 274 -4.65 4.83 -2.29
N GLU A 275 -4.81 3.59 -1.81
CA GLU A 275 -4.26 2.38 -2.43
C GLU A 275 -4.88 2.11 -3.80
N VAL A 276 -6.21 2.23 -3.91
CA VAL A 276 -6.92 2.06 -5.18
C VAL A 276 -6.55 3.16 -6.17
N ALA A 277 -6.46 4.42 -5.70
CA ALA A 277 -6.04 5.53 -6.53
C ALA A 277 -4.60 5.31 -7.05
N PHE A 278 -3.69 4.82 -6.21
CA PHE A 278 -2.31 4.50 -6.59
C PHE A 278 -2.25 3.43 -7.69
N LEU A 279 -2.97 2.32 -7.51
CA LEU A 279 -3.08 1.26 -8.52
C LEU A 279 -3.66 1.79 -9.84
N LYS A 280 -4.74 2.59 -9.78
CA LYS A 280 -5.34 3.19 -10.97
C LYS A 280 -4.42 4.20 -11.65
N ASN A 281 -3.63 4.97 -10.90
CA ASN A 281 -2.66 5.90 -11.46
C ASN A 281 -1.57 5.16 -12.26
N ILE A 282 -1.08 4.03 -11.74
CA ILE A 282 -0.15 3.15 -12.47
C ILE A 282 -0.75 2.74 -13.81
N ILE A 283 -1.99 2.28 -13.82
CA ILE A 283 -2.65 1.81 -15.06
C ILE A 283 -2.93 2.98 -16.00
N TYR A 284 -3.55 4.04 -15.48
CA TYR A 284 -4.11 5.09 -16.30
C TYR A 284 -3.05 6.03 -16.87
N CYS A 285 -1.98 6.30 -16.11
CA CYS A 285 -1.03 7.36 -16.42
C CYS A 285 0.36 6.86 -16.84
N HIS A 286 0.64 5.55 -16.92
CA HIS A 286 2.00 5.07 -17.25
C HIS A 286 2.45 5.40 -18.69
N HIS A 287 1.55 5.86 -19.55
CA HIS A 287 1.87 6.37 -20.89
C HIS A 287 1.85 7.90 -20.99
N GLU A 288 1.69 8.59 -19.87
CA GLU A 288 1.94 10.03 -19.83
C GLU A 288 3.42 10.31 -20.08
N ARG A 289 3.69 11.40 -20.79
CA ARG A 289 5.04 11.86 -21.07
C ARG A 289 5.32 13.07 -20.22
N PHE A 290 6.53 13.18 -19.68
CA PHE A 290 6.92 14.32 -18.85
C PHE A 290 6.73 15.69 -19.54
N ASP A 291 6.82 15.74 -20.88
CA ASP A 291 6.56 16.90 -21.73
C ASP A 291 5.07 17.20 -22.01
N GLY A 292 4.14 16.35 -21.55
CA GLY A 292 2.70 16.50 -21.78
C GLY A 292 2.19 15.95 -23.12
N ASN A 293 3.04 15.35 -23.96
CA ASN A 293 2.62 14.76 -25.24
C ASN A 293 2.14 13.30 -25.11
N GLY A 294 1.93 12.82 -23.88
CA GLY A 294 1.46 11.46 -23.59
C GLY A 294 -0.04 11.29 -23.75
N TYR A 295 -0.54 10.19 -23.21
CA TYR A 295 -1.97 9.88 -23.12
C TYR A 295 -2.25 9.17 -21.79
N PRO A 296 -3.51 9.17 -21.31
CA PRO A 296 -4.73 9.73 -21.93
C PRO A 296 -5.03 11.18 -21.57
N CYS A 297 -4.48 11.71 -20.48
CA CYS A 297 -4.82 13.02 -19.91
C CYS A 297 -4.01 14.17 -20.51
N LYS A 298 -2.81 13.91 -21.06
CA LYS A 298 -1.89 14.95 -21.59
C LYS A 298 -1.43 15.94 -20.52
N ILE A 299 -1.15 15.40 -19.34
CA ILE A 299 -0.63 16.16 -18.19
C ILE A 299 0.90 16.13 -18.21
N MET A 300 1.55 17.12 -17.61
CA MET A 300 3.01 17.32 -17.73
C MET A 300 3.72 17.43 -16.39
N GLY A 301 5.02 17.12 -16.40
CA GLY A 301 5.91 17.31 -15.26
C GLY A 301 5.43 16.60 -13.99
N ASN A 302 5.21 17.38 -12.94
CA ASN A 302 4.82 16.89 -11.62
C ASN A 302 3.31 16.66 -11.46
N ASP A 303 2.50 17.03 -12.46
CA ASP A 303 1.07 16.71 -12.45
C ASP A 303 0.83 15.21 -12.73
N ILE A 304 1.80 14.55 -13.36
CA ILE A 304 1.81 13.10 -13.53
C ILE A 304 2.12 12.45 -12.16
N PRO A 305 1.27 11.52 -11.67
CA PRO A 305 1.54 10.79 -10.44
C PRO A 305 2.94 10.18 -10.42
N LEU A 306 3.63 10.25 -9.28
CA LEU A 306 5.03 9.81 -9.17
C LEU A 306 5.16 8.32 -9.50
N GLU A 307 4.23 7.50 -9.03
CA GLU A 307 4.15 6.08 -9.32
C GLU A 307 4.09 5.81 -10.82
N ALA A 308 3.27 6.56 -11.58
CA ALA A 308 3.18 6.43 -13.02
C ALA A 308 4.49 6.80 -13.72
N ARG A 309 5.15 7.90 -13.30
CA ARG A 309 6.46 8.30 -13.85
C ARG A 309 7.56 7.26 -13.63
N ILE A 310 7.53 6.56 -12.48
CA ILE A 310 8.44 5.44 -12.21
C ILE A 310 8.11 4.24 -13.11
N ILE A 311 6.81 3.92 -13.28
CA ILE A 311 6.39 2.81 -14.15
C ILE A 311 6.78 3.07 -15.61
N THR A 312 6.58 4.29 -16.13
CA THR A 312 6.91 4.63 -17.52
C THR A 312 8.37 4.33 -17.86
N ILE A 313 9.31 4.75 -17.01
CA ILE A 313 10.73 4.50 -17.28
C ILE A 313 11.11 3.03 -17.06
N ALA A 314 10.51 2.34 -16.08
CA ALA A 314 10.75 0.92 -15.84
C ALA A 314 10.26 0.08 -17.03
N ASP A 315 9.08 0.37 -17.57
CA ASP A 315 8.49 -0.32 -18.72
C ASP A 315 9.34 -0.10 -19.97
N VAL A 316 9.67 1.15 -20.30
CA VAL A 316 10.49 1.44 -21.49
C VAL A 316 11.90 0.85 -21.35
N PHE A 317 12.51 0.89 -20.18
CA PHE A 317 13.81 0.26 -19.93
C PHE A 317 13.75 -1.26 -20.19
N ASP A 318 12.73 -1.94 -19.67
CA ASP A 318 12.58 -3.39 -19.89
C ASP A 318 12.24 -3.74 -21.34
N ALA A 319 11.34 -2.96 -21.94
CA ALA A 319 10.89 -3.13 -23.32
C ALA A 319 12.01 -2.97 -24.35
N LEU A 320 12.96 -2.05 -24.11
CA LEU A 320 14.13 -1.86 -24.99
C LEU A 320 15.13 -3.01 -24.89
N LEU A 321 15.31 -3.58 -23.70
CA LEU A 321 16.20 -4.72 -23.47
C LEU A 321 15.58 -6.07 -23.86
N SER A 322 14.27 -6.12 -24.01
CA SER A 322 13.54 -7.33 -24.39
C SER A 322 13.36 -7.44 -25.91
N LYS A 323 13.49 -8.66 -26.45
CA LYS A 323 13.25 -8.92 -27.88
C LYS A 323 11.75 -8.90 -28.16
N ARG A 324 11.29 -8.12 -29.14
CA ARG A 324 9.89 -8.12 -29.63
C ARG A 324 9.80 -8.71 -31.04
N SER A 325 8.62 -9.16 -31.45
CA SER A 325 8.36 -9.82 -32.75
C SER A 325 8.91 -9.05 -33.97
N TYR A 326 9.02 -7.71 -33.88
CA TYR A 326 9.47 -6.83 -34.97
C TYR A 326 10.77 -6.06 -34.70
N LYS A 327 11.42 -6.27 -33.54
CA LYS A 327 12.64 -5.54 -33.16
C LYS A 327 13.60 -6.41 -32.36
N HIS A 328 14.89 -6.33 -32.72
CA HIS A 328 15.96 -6.85 -31.89
C HIS A 328 16.04 -6.08 -30.57
N ALA A 329 16.36 -6.79 -29.49
CA ALA A 329 16.70 -6.20 -28.21
C ALA A 329 17.87 -5.23 -28.38
N TRP A 330 17.81 -4.09 -27.71
CA TRP A 330 18.87 -3.11 -27.68
C TRP A 330 19.98 -3.55 -26.74
N THR A 331 21.18 -3.02 -26.95
CA THR A 331 22.24 -3.19 -25.96
C THR A 331 21.93 -2.34 -24.72
N MET A 332 22.49 -2.72 -23.57
CA MET A 332 22.36 -1.93 -22.34
C MET A 332 22.87 -0.49 -22.54
N ASP A 333 23.90 -0.29 -23.37
CA ASP A 333 24.46 1.03 -23.64
C ASP A 333 23.54 1.86 -24.55
N ASP A 334 22.95 1.27 -25.58
CA ASP A 334 21.97 1.94 -26.44
C ASP A 334 20.72 2.36 -25.64
N THR A 335 20.21 1.47 -24.78
CA THR A 335 19.08 1.74 -23.89
C THR A 335 19.39 2.92 -22.96
N GLN A 336 20.55 2.92 -22.30
CA GLN A 336 20.97 4.03 -21.44
C GLN A 336 21.06 5.35 -22.23
N ASN A 337 21.65 5.32 -23.43
CA ASN A 337 21.80 6.51 -24.26
C ASN A 337 20.45 7.11 -24.64
N TYR A 338 19.48 6.28 -25.03
CA TYR A 338 18.13 6.74 -25.33
C TYR A 338 17.39 7.31 -24.12
N ILE A 339 17.46 6.63 -22.97
CA ILE A 339 16.82 7.12 -21.75
C ILE A 339 17.41 8.48 -21.32
N ARG A 340 18.73 8.68 -21.48
CA ARG A 340 19.36 10.00 -21.23
C ARG A 340 18.88 11.07 -22.21
N GLN A 341 18.71 10.72 -23.49
CA GLN A 341 18.24 11.66 -24.51
C GLN A 341 16.79 12.09 -24.29
N GLU A 342 15.96 11.19 -23.76
CA GLU A 342 14.54 11.45 -23.47
C GLU A 342 14.27 12.03 -22.07
N ALA A 343 15.32 12.42 -21.33
CA ALA A 343 15.19 13.08 -20.05
C ALA A 343 14.55 14.47 -20.21
N GLY A 344 13.43 14.69 -19.53
CA GLY A 344 12.64 15.93 -19.64
C GLY A 344 11.62 15.93 -20.79
N SER A 345 11.67 14.94 -21.70
CA SER A 345 10.65 14.72 -22.71
C SER A 345 9.71 13.57 -22.30
N LEU A 346 10.15 12.33 -22.46
CA LEU A 346 9.39 11.15 -22.06
C LEU A 346 9.47 10.94 -20.55
N PHE A 347 10.66 11.12 -19.97
CA PHE A 347 10.95 10.74 -18.59
C PHE A 347 11.21 11.92 -17.68
N ASP A 348 10.88 11.77 -16.40
CA ASP A 348 11.31 12.68 -15.35
C ASP A 348 12.86 12.69 -15.22
N PRO A 349 13.54 13.84 -15.39
CA PRO A 349 15.00 13.93 -15.28
C PRO A 349 15.57 13.42 -13.95
N ILE A 350 14.83 13.57 -12.84
CA ILE A 350 15.26 13.10 -11.52
C ILE A 350 15.32 11.58 -11.51
N ILE A 351 14.31 10.92 -12.09
CA ILE A 351 14.22 9.47 -12.14
C ILE A 351 15.27 8.91 -13.11
N VAL A 352 15.47 9.56 -14.26
CA VAL A 352 16.55 9.20 -15.20
C VAL A 352 17.91 9.24 -14.50
N GLN A 353 18.20 10.33 -13.77
CA GLN A 353 19.46 10.45 -13.04
C GLN A 353 19.64 9.31 -12.03
N MET A 354 18.60 9.00 -11.24
CA MET A 354 18.66 7.89 -10.27
C MET A 354 18.89 6.53 -10.93
N LEU A 355 18.25 6.25 -12.07
CA LEU A 355 18.46 5.02 -12.83
C LEU A 355 19.92 4.94 -13.31
N MET A 356 20.45 6.02 -13.90
CA MET A 356 21.81 6.05 -14.43
C MET A 356 22.88 5.90 -13.34
N ASP A 357 22.72 6.57 -12.20
CA ASP A 357 23.64 6.49 -11.07
C ASP A 357 23.70 5.09 -10.45
N ASN A 358 22.71 4.24 -10.73
CA ASN A 358 22.57 2.91 -10.14
C ASN A 358 22.42 1.80 -11.20
N ILE A 359 22.82 2.05 -12.45
CA ILE A 359 22.54 1.16 -13.58
C ILE A 359 22.99 -0.29 -13.36
N ASP A 360 24.09 -0.50 -12.63
CA ASP A 360 24.61 -1.84 -12.33
C ASP A 360 23.62 -2.68 -11.50
N LYS A 361 22.82 -2.05 -10.63
CA LYS A 361 21.76 -2.75 -9.87
C LYS A 361 20.61 -3.19 -10.77
N PHE A 362 20.23 -2.34 -11.74
CA PHE A 362 19.21 -2.69 -12.74
C PHE A 362 19.69 -3.79 -13.67
N ARG A 363 20.96 -3.74 -14.10
CA ARG A 363 21.60 -4.82 -14.86
C ARG A 363 21.56 -6.15 -14.11
N ALA A 364 21.88 -6.14 -12.82
CA ALA A 364 21.83 -7.36 -12.00
C ALA A 364 20.41 -7.98 -11.93
N ILE A 365 19.36 -7.16 -11.90
CA ILE A 365 17.97 -7.64 -11.98
C ILE A 365 17.70 -8.27 -13.34
N TYR A 366 18.09 -7.61 -14.44
CA TYR A 366 17.95 -8.14 -15.80
C TYR A 366 18.66 -9.49 -15.98
N GLU A 367 19.91 -9.61 -15.51
CA GLU A 367 20.72 -10.83 -15.59
C GLU A 367 20.14 -11.99 -14.78
N ARG A 368 19.48 -11.68 -13.65
CA ARG A 368 18.81 -12.68 -12.80
C ARG A 368 17.52 -13.20 -13.42
N PHE A 369 16.82 -12.37 -14.19
CA PHE A 369 15.54 -12.69 -14.83
C PHE A 369 15.62 -12.39 -16.33
N PRO A 370 16.45 -13.10 -17.10
CA PRO A 370 16.62 -12.81 -18.53
C PRO A 370 15.31 -13.02 -19.28
N PRO A 371 15.01 -12.23 -20.34
CA PRO A 371 13.81 -12.43 -21.14
C PRO A 371 13.80 -13.84 -21.77
N GLU A 372 12.68 -14.57 -21.67
CA GLU A 372 12.55 -15.85 -22.36
C GLU A 372 12.81 -15.69 -23.87
N PRO A 373 13.60 -16.57 -24.50
CA PRO A 373 13.72 -16.58 -25.94
C PRO A 373 12.36 -16.96 -26.54
N LEU A 374 11.81 -16.13 -27.44
CA LEU A 374 10.62 -16.45 -28.23
C LEU A 374 10.74 -17.86 -28.81
N THR A 375 10.02 -18.83 -28.24
CA THR A 375 9.96 -20.18 -28.80
C THR A 375 9.33 -20.11 -30.17
N SER A 376 9.98 -20.75 -31.15
CA SER A 376 9.66 -20.73 -32.59
C SER A 376 8.36 -21.46 -32.96
N GLY A 377 7.25 -21.18 -32.27
CA GLY A 377 5.97 -21.86 -32.44
C GLY A 377 4.71 -21.01 -32.21
N GLN A 378 4.82 -19.71 -31.94
CA GLN A 378 3.67 -18.80 -31.76
C GLN A 378 3.46 -17.83 -32.93
N VAL A 379 4.00 -18.16 -34.10
CA VAL A 379 3.59 -17.53 -35.36
C VAL A 379 2.89 -18.61 -36.17
N ALA A 380 1.57 -18.71 -36.00
CA ALA A 380 0.67 -19.44 -36.90
C ALA A 380 -0.63 -18.66 -37.02
#